data_AF-A0A3N5ZPJ1-F1
#
_entry.id   AF-A0A3N5ZPJ1-F1
#
_cell.length_a   1.000
_cell.length_b   1.000
_cell.length_c   1.000
_cell.angle_alpha   90.00
_cell.angle_beta   90.00
_cell.angle_gamma   90.00
#
_symmetry.space_group_name_H-M   'P 1'
#
loop_
_entity.id
_entity.type
_entity.pdbx_description
1 polymer ?
#
loop_
_entity_poly.entity_id
_entity_poly.type
_entity_poly.pdbx_seq_one_letter_code
_entity_poly.pdbx_strand_id
1 'polypeptide(L)'
;MNIAELIHLPFDKGWDETIKTELRELARARYGAKWEKKLQVRVNGETAEGAAPFAALIPFGQPGSGPYGGMSFVLFPAADKPALVSLVVGTNGLAPDELALGRPGHARKCAAIARWIRATGMGNHAWAKRDPVRIDQPLPRGIKEALSTDYEPAVGKYEKVIYACFIPHADAAHNAGTARAANAFLDLCAEEHDLTPLKEFQSEVQETQNAWMEFVLPVVSQAEVEQLLKDRRFVILEGPPGTGKTKMAGDIRAGSYGGRGTTIQFHPGTTYESFIGGLAPEPNTDAGVGLRFVPKAGHLMEIAARALDDPDNDYLLHIDEINRADLSKILGEAIYLFEPLEEKRRISLPHNFGAPFGSQFYLPKNLHVLGTMNSADRSIAILDVAVRRRFAFVTLWPDPAVLDREKVDPLMKQAFNRLLTEFLNEAADDAFVLMPGHAYFLDGGQDPRRALRTTLRPLLLEYLQQGYLAGFADGIRAYLDWLETETDSPAPLS
;
A
#
# COMPACT_ATOMS: atom_id res chain seq x y z
N MET A 1 8.19 30.51 -18.18
CA MET A 1 9.10 29.65 -17.42
C MET A 1 8.45 28.29 -17.17
N ASN A 2 9.24 27.22 -17.07
CA ASN A 2 8.75 25.93 -16.56
C ASN A 2 8.71 25.92 -15.02
N ILE A 3 8.11 24.89 -14.42
CA ILE A 3 7.92 24.85 -12.96
C ILE A 3 9.24 24.80 -12.17
N ALA A 4 10.29 24.15 -12.69
CA ALA A 4 11.59 24.11 -12.01
C ALA A 4 12.29 25.47 -12.04
N GLU A 5 12.16 26.23 -13.14
CA GLU A 5 12.63 27.61 -13.23
C GLU A 5 11.90 28.52 -12.22
N LEU A 6 10.59 28.34 -12.04
CA LEU A 6 9.82 29.08 -11.04
C LEU A 6 10.24 28.76 -9.60
N ILE A 7 10.51 27.49 -9.33
CA ILE A 7 11.00 27.03 -8.03
C ILE A 7 12.37 27.63 -7.72
N HIS A 8 13.23 27.81 -8.72
CA HIS A 8 14.56 28.41 -8.57
C HIS A 8 14.59 29.92 -8.82
N LEU A 9 13.43 30.57 -8.97
CA LEU A 9 13.37 32.01 -9.19
C LEU A 9 13.94 32.72 -7.96
N PRO A 10 15.00 33.54 -8.10
CA PRO A 10 15.61 34.23 -6.97
C PRO A 10 14.61 35.10 -6.22
N PHE A 11 14.59 34.99 -4.89
CA PHE A 11 13.70 35.78 -4.05
C PHE A 11 14.26 37.18 -3.78
N ASP A 12 14.11 38.06 -4.77
CA ASP A 12 14.63 39.43 -4.77
C ASP A 12 13.55 40.49 -5.07
N LYS A 13 13.97 41.74 -5.29
CA LYS A 13 13.05 42.85 -5.56
C LYS A 13 12.37 42.66 -6.92
N GLY A 14 11.04 42.52 -6.89
CA GLY A 14 10.21 42.29 -8.08
C GLY A 14 9.85 40.82 -8.29
N TRP A 15 10.31 39.93 -7.42
CA TRP A 15 9.94 38.51 -7.42
C TRP A 15 8.43 38.30 -7.45
N ASP A 16 7.67 39.08 -6.69
CA ASP A 16 6.22 38.98 -6.56
C ASP A 16 5.46 39.21 -7.88
N GLU A 17 5.86 40.21 -8.66
CA GLU A 17 5.25 40.46 -9.98
C GLU A 17 5.67 39.42 -11.02
N THR A 18 6.93 39.00 -11.01
CA THR A 18 7.44 37.96 -11.92
C THR A 18 6.78 36.61 -11.64
N ILE A 19 6.81 36.13 -10.40
CA ILE A 19 6.24 34.82 -10.03
C ILE A 19 4.74 34.78 -10.27
N LYS A 20 4.02 35.89 -10.01
CA LYS A 20 2.58 35.99 -10.25
C LYS A 20 2.23 35.82 -11.72
N THR A 21 2.99 36.45 -12.60
CA THR A 21 2.77 36.37 -14.05
C THR A 21 3.13 34.98 -14.56
N GLU A 22 4.31 34.48 -14.21
CA GLU A 22 4.81 33.21 -14.73
C GLU A 22 4.07 31.99 -14.17
N LEU A 23 3.64 31.99 -12.91
CA LEU A 23 2.79 30.93 -12.35
C LEU A 23 1.42 30.87 -13.04
N ARG A 24 0.88 32.04 -13.42
CA ARG A 24 -0.37 32.14 -14.21
C ARG A 24 -0.20 31.52 -15.58
N GLU A 25 0.89 31.86 -16.28
CA GLU A 25 1.17 31.33 -17.61
C GLU A 25 1.48 29.84 -17.57
N LEU A 26 2.17 29.34 -16.53
CA LEU A 26 2.37 27.90 -16.30
C LEU A 26 1.03 27.16 -16.20
N ALA A 27 0.12 27.63 -15.33
CA ALA A 27 -1.20 27.01 -15.15
C ALA A 27 -2.04 27.10 -16.44
N ARG A 28 -1.98 28.22 -17.15
CA ARG A 28 -2.66 28.42 -18.44
C ARG A 28 -2.15 27.50 -19.52
N ALA A 29 -0.83 27.34 -19.62
CA ALA A 29 -0.20 26.41 -20.56
C ALA A 29 -0.63 24.98 -20.25
N ARG A 30 -0.61 24.56 -18.97
CA ARG A 30 -0.88 23.16 -18.60
C ARG A 30 -2.36 22.76 -18.68
N TYR A 31 -3.29 23.65 -18.32
CA TYR A 31 -4.72 23.33 -18.16
C TYR A 31 -5.67 24.12 -19.08
N GLY A 32 -5.14 25.05 -19.89
CA GLY A 32 -5.93 25.93 -20.75
C GLY A 32 -6.84 26.89 -19.97
N ALA A 33 -7.65 27.69 -20.66
CA ALA A 33 -8.45 28.76 -20.02
C ALA A 33 -9.48 28.29 -18.96
N LYS A 34 -9.70 26.97 -18.79
CA LYS A 34 -10.62 26.43 -17.78
C LYS A 34 -10.09 26.62 -16.35
N TRP A 35 -8.78 26.64 -16.14
CA TRP A 35 -8.20 26.73 -14.79
C TRP A 35 -8.61 28.02 -14.07
N GLU A 36 -8.77 29.12 -14.80
CA GLU A 36 -9.17 30.44 -14.24
C GLU A 36 -10.58 30.45 -13.65
N LYS A 37 -11.39 29.41 -13.88
CA LYS A 37 -12.71 29.25 -13.26
C LYS A 37 -12.69 28.45 -11.97
N LYS A 38 -11.56 27.78 -11.69
CA LYS A 38 -11.41 26.80 -10.61
C LYS A 38 -10.35 27.23 -9.62
N LEU A 39 -9.27 27.83 -10.10
CA LEU A 39 -8.13 28.31 -9.34
C LEU A 39 -7.79 29.75 -9.73
N GLN A 40 -7.06 30.43 -8.86
CA GLN A 40 -6.49 31.76 -9.10
C GLN A 40 -5.11 31.89 -8.47
N VAL A 41 -4.26 32.73 -9.05
CA VAL A 41 -2.92 33.02 -8.50
C VAL A 41 -3.04 34.01 -7.35
N ARG A 42 -2.38 33.69 -6.23
CA ARG A 42 -2.19 34.59 -5.09
C ARG A 42 -0.72 34.62 -4.68
N VAL A 43 -0.19 35.83 -4.51
CA VAL A 43 1.22 36.04 -4.14
C VAL A 43 1.29 36.98 -2.94
N ASN A 44 2.15 36.64 -2.00
CA ASN A 44 2.58 37.50 -0.91
C ASN A 44 4.11 37.57 -0.92
N GLY A 45 4.67 38.74 -1.25
CA GLY A 45 6.12 38.98 -1.25
C GLY A 45 6.63 39.65 0.03
N GLU A 46 5.80 39.84 1.06
CA GLU A 46 6.19 40.56 2.27
C GLU A 46 7.30 39.83 3.05
N THR A 47 8.35 40.59 3.40
CA THR A 47 9.52 40.12 4.17
C THR A 47 9.60 40.76 5.56
N ALA A 48 8.55 41.48 5.99
CA ALA A 48 8.48 42.06 7.33
C ALA A 48 8.51 40.97 8.42
N GLU A 49 8.90 41.35 9.63
CA GLU A 49 8.96 40.43 10.77
C GLU A 49 7.58 39.79 11.02
N GLY A 50 7.52 38.44 11.04
CA GLY A 50 6.28 37.67 11.16
C GLY A 50 5.50 37.46 9.84
N ALA A 51 5.97 38.03 8.72
CA ALA A 51 5.46 37.69 7.39
C ALA A 51 6.05 36.35 6.92
N ALA A 52 5.30 35.67 6.07
CA ALA A 52 5.76 34.46 5.40
C ALA A 52 5.42 34.62 3.92
N PRO A 53 6.43 34.84 3.05
CA PRO A 53 6.21 35.02 1.64
C PRO A 53 5.77 33.70 0.99
N PHE A 54 4.94 33.79 -0.05
CA PHE A 54 4.48 32.62 -0.82
C PHE A 54 3.95 33.03 -2.20
N ALA A 55 3.95 32.09 -3.13
CA ALA A 55 3.16 32.13 -4.36
C ALA A 55 2.29 30.87 -4.42
N ALA A 56 1.00 31.03 -4.70
CA ALA A 56 0.04 29.94 -4.60
C ALA A 56 -0.98 29.94 -5.75
N LEU A 57 -1.43 28.75 -6.11
CA LEU A 57 -2.72 28.54 -6.80
C LEU A 57 -3.74 28.16 -5.74
N ILE A 58 -4.71 29.06 -5.52
CA ILE A 58 -5.76 28.90 -4.50
C ILE A 58 -7.13 28.73 -5.19
N PRO A 59 -8.16 28.22 -4.49
CA PRO A 59 -9.50 28.09 -5.06
C PRO A 59 -10.04 29.43 -5.56
N PHE A 60 -10.72 29.41 -6.70
CA PHE A 60 -11.33 30.60 -7.29
C PHE A 60 -12.37 31.22 -6.34
N GLY A 61 -12.43 32.55 -6.29
CA GLY A 61 -13.39 33.29 -5.45
C GLY A 61 -12.94 33.51 -4.01
N GLN A 62 -11.80 32.94 -3.59
CA GLN A 62 -11.19 33.23 -2.30
C GLN A 62 -10.63 34.67 -2.23
N PRO A 63 -10.52 35.28 -1.04
CA PRO A 63 -9.96 36.63 -0.88
C PRO A 63 -8.53 36.77 -1.41
N GLY A 64 -8.24 37.90 -2.08
CA GLY A 64 -6.89 38.23 -2.56
C GLY A 64 -5.90 38.62 -1.45
N SER A 65 -6.40 38.93 -0.25
CA SER A 65 -5.62 39.23 0.96
C SER A 65 -6.31 38.64 2.20
N GLY A 66 -5.59 38.50 3.32
CA GLY A 66 -6.13 37.90 4.55
C GLY A 66 -6.33 36.37 4.47
N PRO A 67 -7.01 35.76 5.45
CA PRO A 67 -7.28 34.32 5.45
C PRO A 67 -8.09 33.87 4.21
N TYR A 68 -7.77 32.70 3.68
CA TYR A 68 -8.52 32.02 2.62
C TYR A 68 -8.70 30.55 3.01
N GLY A 69 -9.66 29.85 2.42
CA GLY A 69 -9.89 28.43 2.66
C GLY A 69 -9.54 27.53 1.47
N GLY A 70 -9.52 26.22 1.71
CA GLY A 70 -9.42 25.20 0.67
C GLY A 70 -7.99 24.78 0.36
N MET A 71 -7.85 23.83 -0.54
CA MET A 71 -6.58 23.26 -0.94
C MET A 71 -5.83 24.20 -1.88
N SER A 72 -4.52 24.26 -1.73
CA SER A 72 -3.67 25.10 -2.58
C SER A 72 -2.34 24.44 -2.88
N PHE A 73 -1.87 24.62 -4.11
CA PHE A 73 -0.48 24.41 -4.47
C PHE A 73 0.31 25.67 -4.13
N VAL A 74 1.35 25.54 -3.29
CA VAL A 74 2.08 26.68 -2.72
C VAL A 74 3.59 26.50 -2.89
N LEU A 75 4.25 27.57 -3.32
CA LEU A 75 5.69 27.74 -3.34
C LEU A 75 6.07 28.74 -2.25
N PHE A 76 6.83 28.29 -1.25
CA PHE A 76 7.40 29.19 -0.23
C PHE A 76 8.85 29.52 -0.62
N PRO A 77 9.15 30.75 -1.07
CA PRO A 77 10.51 31.13 -1.43
C PRO A 77 11.42 31.18 -0.20
N ALA A 78 12.72 31.04 -0.44
CA ALA A 78 13.77 31.23 0.54
C ALA A 78 14.97 31.94 -0.10
N ALA A 79 15.77 32.63 0.71
CA ALA A 79 16.95 33.33 0.21
C ALA A 79 18.01 32.31 -0.25
N ASP A 80 18.52 32.46 -1.48
CA ASP A 80 19.57 31.61 -2.07
C ASP A 80 19.25 30.10 -2.09
N LYS A 81 17.96 29.75 -2.03
CA LYS A 81 17.46 28.36 -2.02
C LYS A 81 16.27 28.24 -2.96
N PRO A 82 16.02 27.06 -3.53
CA PRO A 82 14.77 26.81 -4.25
C PRO A 82 13.57 26.95 -3.31
N ALA A 83 12.42 27.34 -3.85
CA ALA A 83 11.18 27.42 -3.09
C ALA A 83 10.74 26.03 -2.58
N LEU A 84 10.30 25.97 -1.32
CA LEU A 84 9.65 24.78 -0.77
C LEU A 84 8.33 24.57 -1.52
N VAL A 85 8.18 23.39 -2.14
CA VAL A 85 6.95 23.01 -2.85
C VAL A 85 6.03 22.31 -1.87
N SER A 86 4.79 22.79 -1.76
CA SER A 86 3.82 22.29 -0.77
C SER A 86 2.39 22.23 -1.31
N LEU A 87 1.60 21.32 -0.74
CA LEU A 87 0.15 21.42 -0.68
C LEU A 87 -0.26 21.90 0.71
N VAL A 88 -1.15 22.89 0.73
CA VAL A 88 -1.53 23.63 1.93
C VAL A 88 -3.05 23.77 1.98
N VAL A 89 -3.63 23.65 3.18
CA VAL A 89 -5.01 24.07 3.42
C VAL A 89 -5.02 25.56 3.81
N GLY A 90 -5.94 26.33 3.24
CA GLY A 90 -6.13 27.71 3.60
C GLY A 90 -6.35 27.90 5.11
N THR A 91 -5.85 29.01 5.66
CA THR A 91 -5.97 29.32 7.10
C THR A 91 -7.39 29.60 7.57
N ASN A 92 -8.34 29.82 6.64
CA ASN A 92 -9.78 29.93 6.91
C ASN A 92 -10.50 28.57 6.91
N GLY A 93 -9.76 27.46 6.84
CA GLY A 93 -10.30 26.11 6.92
C GLY A 93 -10.38 25.40 5.58
N LEU A 94 -11.13 24.29 5.58
CA LEU A 94 -11.15 23.31 4.50
C LEU A 94 -11.94 23.77 3.26
N ALA A 95 -12.85 24.76 3.40
CA ALA A 95 -13.76 25.19 2.35
C ALA A 95 -13.06 25.89 1.16
N PRO A 96 -13.33 25.51 -0.09
CA PRO A 96 -14.47 24.72 -0.57
C PRO A 96 -14.16 23.23 -0.86
N ASP A 97 -13.01 22.73 -0.40
CA ASP A 97 -12.45 21.44 -0.81
C ASP A 97 -12.57 20.38 0.30
N GLU A 98 -13.56 20.51 1.20
CA GLU A 98 -13.70 19.64 2.37
C GLU A 98 -13.89 18.18 1.99
N LEU A 99 -14.61 17.94 0.90
CA LEU A 99 -14.85 16.60 0.36
C LEU A 99 -13.55 15.99 -0.20
N ALA A 100 -12.81 16.74 -0.99
CA ALA A 100 -11.53 16.28 -1.56
C ALA A 100 -10.49 16.01 -0.46
N LEU A 101 -10.34 16.94 0.49
CA LEU A 101 -9.39 16.83 1.60
C LEU A 101 -9.76 15.73 2.59
N GLY A 102 -11.06 15.47 2.80
CA GLY A 102 -11.58 14.40 3.65
C GLY A 102 -11.56 13.02 3.02
N ARG A 103 -11.36 12.93 1.71
CA ARG A 103 -11.37 11.66 0.97
C ARG A 103 -10.07 10.86 1.22
N PRO A 104 -10.13 9.59 1.67
CA PRO A 104 -8.94 8.78 1.95
C PRO A 104 -7.96 8.66 0.78
N GLY A 105 -8.48 8.60 -0.45
CA GLY A 105 -7.67 8.52 -1.65
C GLY A 105 -6.79 9.74 -1.87
N HIS A 106 -7.23 10.94 -1.51
CA HIS A 106 -6.39 12.14 -1.63
C HIS A 106 -5.15 12.06 -0.74
N ALA A 107 -5.34 11.69 0.52
CA ALA A 107 -4.24 11.50 1.48
C ALA A 107 -3.28 10.38 1.02
N ARG A 108 -3.83 9.28 0.50
CA ARG A 108 -3.06 8.16 -0.06
C ARG A 108 -2.20 8.60 -1.25
N LYS A 109 -2.76 9.34 -2.21
CA LYS A 109 -2.03 9.91 -3.36
C LYS A 109 -0.90 10.83 -2.90
N CYS A 110 -1.15 11.72 -1.95
CA CYS A 110 -0.12 12.59 -1.37
C CYS A 110 1.04 11.78 -0.74
N ALA A 111 0.70 10.75 0.05
CA ALA A 111 1.70 9.89 0.68
C ALA A 111 2.52 9.09 -0.34
N ALA A 112 1.89 8.63 -1.42
CA ALA A 112 2.54 7.92 -2.51
C ALA A 112 3.50 8.81 -3.29
N ILE A 113 3.08 10.03 -3.66
CA ILE A 113 3.96 11.02 -4.31
C ILE A 113 5.15 11.34 -3.41
N ALA A 114 4.93 11.57 -2.10
CA ALA A 114 6.04 11.83 -1.18
C ALA A 114 7.01 10.64 -1.07
N ARG A 115 6.52 9.39 -1.05
CA ARG A 115 7.37 8.18 -1.06
C ARG A 115 8.17 8.06 -2.37
N TRP A 116 7.51 8.28 -3.49
CA TRP A 116 8.11 8.25 -4.82
C TRP A 116 9.25 9.26 -4.96
N ILE A 117 9.04 10.51 -4.50
CA ILE A 117 10.07 11.55 -4.49
C ILE A 117 11.31 11.11 -3.68
N ARG A 118 11.11 10.51 -2.50
CA ARG A 118 12.22 10.01 -1.67
C ARG A 118 12.95 8.84 -2.33
N ALA A 119 12.22 7.88 -2.87
CA ALA A 119 12.79 6.67 -3.46
C ALA A 119 13.62 6.96 -4.73
N THR A 120 13.25 7.99 -5.47
CA THR A 120 13.92 8.40 -6.71
C THR A 120 14.95 9.51 -6.51
N GLY A 121 15.06 10.07 -5.30
CA GLY A 121 15.99 11.15 -4.99
C GLY A 121 15.69 12.48 -5.69
N MET A 122 14.45 12.71 -6.15
CA MET A 122 14.07 13.95 -6.87
C MET A 122 13.96 15.18 -5.95
N GLY A 123 13.89 14.97 -4.64
CA GLY A 123 13.83 16.02 -3.64
C GLY A 123 14.12 15.50 -2.24
N ASN A 124 14.41 16.42 -1.33
CA ASN A 124 14.76 16.13 0.05
C ASN A 124 13.55 16.28 0.97
N HIS A 125 13.52 15.51 2.06
CA HIS A 125 12.51 15.62 3.11
C HIS A 125 11.05 15.62 2.62
N ALA A 126 10.76 14.94 1.50
CA ALA A 126 9.40 14.85 0.99
C ALA A 126 8.50 14.16 2.04
N TRP A 127 7.33 14.73 2.32
CA TRP A 127 6.45 14.31 3.39
C TRP A 127 4.99 14.59 3.04
N ALA A 128 4.08 13.79 3.61
CA ALA A 128 2.64 14.03 3.55
C ALA A 128 1.98 13.64 4.88
N LYS A 129 0.98 14.43 5.28
CA LYS A 129 0.12 14.20 6.43
C LYS A 129 -0.81 13.04 6.13
N ARG A 130 -1.03 12.17 7.13
CA ARG A 130 -1.96 11.03 6.99
C ARG A 130 -3.40 11.49 6.79
N ASP A 131 -3.77 12.60 7.41
CA ASP A 131 -5.11 13.16 7.37
C ASP A 131 -5.03 14.68 7.10
N PRO A 132 -5.24 15.13 5.86
CA PRO A 132 -5.21 16.54 5.47
C PRO A 132 -6.23 17.41 6.21
N VAL A 133 -7.33 16.85 6.72
CA VAL A 133 -8.35 17.64 7.43
C VAL A 133 -7.93 18.03 8.85
N ARG A 134 -6.88 17.41 9.40
CA ARG A 134 -6.30 17.72 10.72
C ARG A 134 -5.43 18.97 10.68
N ILE A 135 -6.09 20.12 10.47
CA ILE A 135 -5.49 21.46 10.52
C ILE A 135 -5.22 21.96 11.95
N ASP A 136 -5.52 21.14 12.96
CA ASP A 136 -5.16 21.36 14.36
C ASP A 136 -3.76 20.82 14.71
N GLN A 137 -3.27 19.84 13.93
CA GLN A 137 -1.99 19.18 14.18
C GLN A 137 -0.84 19.85 13.40
N PRO A 138 0.22 20.32 14.07
CA PRO A 138 1.40 20.86 13.41
C PRO A 138 2.21 19.77 12.70
N LEU A 139 3.19 20.20 11.90
CA LEU A 139 4.20 19.32 11.32
C LEU A 139 4.86 18.45 12.40
N PRO A 140 5.14 17.16 12.12
CA PRO A 140 5.92 16.33 13.02
C PRO A 140 7.30 16.94 13.29
N ARG A 141 7.81 16.80 14.52
CA ARG A 141 9.06 17.44 14.98
C ARG A 141 10.22 17.30 13.98
N GLY A 142 10.49 16.10 13.48
CA GLY A 142 11.61 15.88 12.54
C GLY A 142 11.42 16.57 11.18
N ILE A 143 10.18 16.70 10.70
CA ILE A 143 9.87 17.45 9.47
C ILE A 143 9.98 18.95 9.74
N LYS A 144 9.46 19.41 10.87
CA LYS A 144 9.57 20.80 11.31
C LYS A 144 11.03 21.24 11.39
N GLU A 145 11.88 20.46 12.03
CA GLU A 145 13.32 20.74 12.16
C GLU A 145 14.00 20.79 10.78
N ALA A 146 13.69 19.85 9.88
CA ALA A 146 14.25 19.85 8.52
C ALA A 146 13.86 21.10 7.72
N LEU A 147 12.57 21.47 7.73
CA LEU A 147 12.07 22.63 6.97
C LEU A 147 12.51 23.97 7.57
N SER A 148 12.63 24.07 8.90
CA SER A 148 12.95 25.34 9.58
C SER A 148 14.36 25.85 9.28
N THR A 149 15.25 25.01 8.71
CA THR A 149 16.61 25.41 8.34
C THR A 149 16.60 26.52 7.29
N ASP A 150 15.78 26.38 6.25
CA ASP A 150 15.73 27.31 5.12
C ASP A 150 14.36 28.02 5.00
N TYR A 151 13.31 27.50 5.65
CA TYR A 151 11.91 27.96 5.49
C TYR A 151 11.21 28.32 6.81
N GLU A 152 11.97 28.82 7.80
CA GLU A 152 11.43 29.19 9.13
C GLU A 152 10.16 30.04 9.07
N PRO A 153 10.05 31.10 8.23
CA PRO A 153 8.84 31.93 8.21
C PRO A 153 7.60 31.15 7.77
N ALA A 154 7.76 30.27 6.77
CA ALA A 154 6.68 29.42 6.29
C ALA A 154 6.26 28.39 7.34
N VAL A 155 7.23 27.74 7.99
CA VAL A 155 6.97 26.76 9.06
C VAL A 155 6.28 27.41 10.25
N GLY A 156 6.79 28.55 10.73
CA GLY A 156 6.22 29.25 11.89
C GLY A 156 4.76 29.65 11.70
N LYS A 157 4.37 30.02 10.47
CA LYS A 157 3.00 30.47 10.18
C LYS A 157 2.07 29.35 9.70
N TYR A 158 2.59 28.36 8.97
CA TYR A 158 1.79 27.40 8.22
C TYR A 158 2.00 25.93 8.63
N GLU A 159 2.76 25.62 9.69
CA GLU A 159 3.03 24.23 10.12
C GLU A 159 1.76 23.37 10.34
N LYS A 160 0.63 23.97 10.70
CA LYS A 160 -0.61 23.23 10.91
C LYS A 160 -1.32 22.86 9.61
N VAL A 161 -1.10 23.66 8.57
CA VAL A 161 -1.87 23.59 7.33
C VAL A 161 -1.06 23.08 6.13
N ILE A 162 0.27 22.99 6.23
CA ILE A 162 1.08 22.21 5.29
C ILE A 162 0.75 20.73 5.51
N TYR A 163 0.26 20.07 4.48
CA TYR A 163 -0.11 18.65 4.54
C TYR A 163 0.60 17.78 3.51
N ALA A 164 1.28 18.36 2.53
CA ALA A 164 2.28 17.66 1.73
C ALA A 164 3.37 18.65 1.32
N CYS A 165 4.62 18.21 1.27
CA CYS A 165 5.74 19.07 0.87
C CYS A 165 6.97 18.27 0.44
N PHE A 166 7.90 18.93 -0.26
CA PHE A 166 9.28 18.47 -0.42
C PHE A 166 10.22 19.66 -0.67
N ILE A 167 11.49 19.52 -0.25
CA ILE A 167 12.55 20.50 -0.51
C ILE A 167 13.22 20.14 -1.83
N PRO A 168 13.15 20.99 -2.87
CA PRO A 168 13.88 20.76 -4.11
C PRO A 168 15.40 20.80 -3.92
N HIS A 169 16.15 20.12 -4.78
CA HIS A 169 17.61 20.27 -4.81
C HIS A 169 17.99 21.61 -5.41
N ALA A 170 19.03 22.26 -4.88
CA ALA A 170 19.52 23.54 -5.41
C ALA A 170 20.36 23.40 -6.70
N ASP A 171 20.86 22.20 -6.98
CA ASP A 171 21.70 21.92 -8.16
C ASP A 171 20.82 21.73 -9.40
N ALA A 172 21.13 22.48 -10.45
CA ALA A 172 20.47 22.42 -11.75
C ALA A 172 20.47 21.01 -12.38
N ALA A 173 21.43 20.15 -12.02
CA ALA A 173 21.43 18.74 -12.45
C ALA A 173 20.14 17.98 -12.07
N HIS A 174 19.44 18.44 -11.03
CA HIS A 174 18.20 17.82 -10.53
C HIS A 174 16.93 18.54 -11.01
N ASN A 175 17.03 19.54 -11.89
CA ASN A 175 15.87 20.33 -12.33
C ASN A 175 14.77 19.49 -12.98
N ALA A 176 15.13 18.47 -13.77
CA ALA A 176 14.16 17.57 -14.38
C ALA A 176 13.36 16.79 -13.32
N GLY A 177 14.04 16.26 -12.30
CA GLY A 177 13.41 15.56 -11.17
C GLY A 177 12.53 16.50 -10.34
N THR A 178 13.03 17.71 -10.05
CA THR A 178 12.27 18.76 -9.36
C THR A 178 10.99 19.12 -10.11
N ALA A 179 11.08 19.31 -11.43
CA ALA A 179 9.93 19.62 -12.28
C ALA A 179 8.87 18.52 -12.21
N ARG A 180 9.30 17.26 -12.35
CA ARG A 180 8.41 16.10 -12.31
C ARG A 180 7.73 15.94 -10.96
N ALA A 181 8.47 16.12 -9.86
CA ALA A 181 7.96 16.06 -8.50
C ALA A 181 6.96 17.19 -8.20
N ALA A 182 7.27 18.42 -8.60
CA ALA A 182 6.39 19.56 -8.41
C ALA A 182 5.12 19.46 -9.26
N ASN A 183 5.23 19.01 -10.51
CA ASN A 183 4.08 18.74 -11.36
C ASN A 183 3.17 17.67 -10.76
N ALA A 184 3.69 16.64 -10.09
CA ALA A 184 2.84 15.63 -9.44
C ALA A 184 1.93 16.23 -8.36
N PHE A 185 2.41 17.18 -7.55
CA PHE A 185 1.57 17.92 -6.59
C PHE A 185 0.62 18.89 -7.29
N LEU A 186 1.09 19.60 -8.31
CA LEU A 186 0.27 20.55 -9.06
C LEU A 186 -0.90 19.83 -9.77
N ASP A 187 -0.61 18.72 -10.45
CA ASP A 187 -1.59 17.89 -11.16
C ASP A 187 -2.58 17.24 -10.20
N LEU A 188 -2.14 16.78 -9.03
CA LEU A 188 -3.05 16.30 -8.00
C LEU A 188 -3.98 17.42 -7.52
N CYS A 189 -3.44 18.61 -7.24
CA CYS A 189 -4.27 19.76 -6.86
C CYS A 189 -5.26 20.13 -7.96
N ALA A 190 -4.86 20.05 -9.23
CA ALA A 190 -5.71 20.36 -10.38
C ALA A 190 -6.81 19.30 -10.59
N GLU A 191 -6.48 18.01 -10.49
CA GLU A 191 -7.41 16.88 -10.60
C GLU A 191 -8.57 17.02 -9.62
N GLU A 192 -8.26 17.35 -8.37
CA GLU A 192 -9.25 17.55 -7.30
C GLU A 192 -10.16 18.78 -7.52
N HIS A 193 -9.76 19.72 -8.38
CA HIS A 193 -10.56 20.87 -8.80
C HIS A 193 -11.25 20.66 -10.16
N ASP A 194 -11.35 19.40 -10.63
CA ASP A 194 -11.89 18.99 -11.93
C ASP A 194 -11.14 19.59 -13.13
N LEU A 195 -9.83 19.80 -13.01
CA LEU A 195 -9.00 20.28 -14.10
C LEU A 195 -8.26 19.11 -14.74
N THR A 196 -8.37 19.04 -16.07
CA THR A 196 -7.65 18.06 -16.88
C THR A 196 -6.51 18.75 -17.63
N PRO A 197 -5.28 18.21 -17.60
CA PRO A 197 -4.19 18.70 -18.44
C PRO A 197 -4.55 18.71 -19.93
N LEU A 198 -3.99 19.69 -20.67
CA LEU A 198 -4.08 19.73 -22.13
C LEU A 198 -3.40 18.50 -22.75
N LYS A 199 -3.83 18.16 -23.98
CA LYS A 199 -3.43 16.93 -24.69
C LYS A 199 -1.92 16.70 -24.72
N GLU A 200 -1.12 17.75 -24.85
CA GLU A 200 0.35 17.67 -24.90
C GLU A 200 0.99 17.22 -23.57
N PHE A 201 0.32 17.42 -22.43
CA PHE A 201 0.79 17.02 -21.10
C PHE A 201 0.20 15.68 -20.63
N GLN A 202 -0.83 15.14 -21.29
CA GLN A 202 -1.53 13.95 -20.81
C GLN A 202 -0.64 12.70 -20.72
N SER A 203 0.31 12.52 -21.65
CA SER A 203 1.27 11.40 -21.59
C SER A 203 2.20 11.53 -20.38
N GLU A 204 2.79 12.71 -20.18
CA GLU A 204 3.66 13.00 -19.03
C GLU A 204 2.95 12.79 -17.70
N VAL A 205 1.70 13.25 -17.60
CA VAL A 205 0.86 13.13 -16.41
C VAL A 205 0.57 11.66 -16.15
N GLN A 206 0.15 10.90 -17.16
CA GLN A 206 -0.14 9.47 -17.01
C GLN A 206 1.11 8.68 -16.60
N GLU A 207 2.26 8.94 -17.21
CA GLU A 207 3.55 8.31 -16.86
C GLU A 207 3.96 8.64 -15.41
N THR A 208 3.72 9.87 -14.97
CA THR A 208 4.00 10.31 -13.60
C THR A 208 3.03 9.67 -12.61
N GLN A 209 1.73 9.62 -12.94
CA GLN A 209 0.72 8.92 -12.16
C GLN A 209 1.06 7.45 -11.98
N ASN A 210 1.38 6.74 -13.07
CA ASN A 210 1.80 5.34 -12.99
C ASN A 210 3.02 5.16 -12.07
N ALA A 211 4.02 6.04 -12.17
CA ALA A 211 5.25 5.95 -11.38
C ALA A 211 5.01 6.11 -9.86
N TRP A 212 4.19 7.06 -9.41
CA TRP A 212 3.89 7.18 -7.99
C TRP A 212 2.80 6.19 -7.52
N MET A 213 1.96 5.69 -8.42
CA MET A 213 0.95 4.66 -8.11
C MET A 213 1.58 3.33 -7.66
N GLU A 214 2.77 2.99 -8.13
CA GLU A 214 3.56 1.85 -7.62
C GLU A 214 3.87 1.97 -6.11
N PHE A 215 3.82 3.17 -5.54
CA PHE A 215 4.00 3.40 -4.09
C PHE A 215 2.69 3.33 -3.29
N VAL A 216 1.56 3.26 -3.99
CA VAL A 216 0.25 2.93 -3.41
C VAL A 216 0.09 1.41 -3.33
N LEU A 217 0.35 0.73 -4.45
CA LEU A 217 0.23 -0.72 -4.62
C LEU A 217 1.61 -1.30 -4.99
N PRO A 218 2.52 -1.45 -4.01
CA PRO A 218 3.85 -1.99 -4.29
C PRO A 218 3.74 -3.41 -4.84
N VAL A 219 4.38 -3.63 -5.98
CA VAL A 219 4.53 -4.95 -6.59
C VAL A 219 5.65 -5.69 -5.88
N VAL A 220 5.36 -6.89 -5.42
CA VAL A 220 6.33 -7.78 -4.78
C VAL A 220 6.61 -8.93 -5.74
N SER A 221 7.88 -9.09 -6.09
CA SER A 221 8.35 -10.17 -6.95
C SER A 221 8.60 -11.47 -6.16
N GLN A 222 8.56 -12.59 -6.86
CA GLN A 222 8.94 -13.89 -6.29
C GLN A 222 10.38 -13.85 -5.73
N ALA A 223 11.31 -13.22 -6.45
CA ALA A 223 12.71 -13.14 -6.06
C ALA A 223 12.92 -12.38 -4.74
N GLU A 224 12.14 -11.31 -4.49
CA GLU A 224 12.17 -10.59 -3.21
C GLU A 224 11.70 -11.46 -2.05
N VAL A 225 10.64 -12.25 -2.24
CA VAL A 225 10.15 -13.19 -1.22
C VAL A 225 11.18 -14.30 -0.96
N GLU A 226 11.80 -14.84 -2.01
CA GLU A 226 12.85 -15.84 -1.89
C GLU A 226 14.08 -15.30 -1.15
N GLN A 227 14.50 -14.07 -1.46
CA GLN A 227 15.59 -13.43 -0.74
C GLN A 227 15.23 -13.21 0.73
N LEU A 228 14.01 -12.76 1.00
CA LEU A 228 13.53 -12.56 2.37
C LEU A 228 13.46 -13.88 3.15
N LEU A 229 13.06 -14.99 2.50
CA LEU A 229 13.10 -16.33 3.10
C LEU A 229 14.54 -16.75 3.44
N LYS A 230 15.53 -16.43 2.59
CA LYS A 230 16.95 -16.69 2.91
C LYS A 230 17.44 -15.84 4.08
N ASP A 231 17.05 -14.56 4.13
CA ASP A 231 17.52 -13.62 5.14
C ASP A 231 16.83 -13.81 6.50
N ARG A 232 15.57 -14.27 6.51
CA ARG A 232 14.70 -14.29 7.69
C ARG A 232 14.12 -15.65 8.02
N ARG A 233 14.18 -16.64 7.14
CA ARG A 233 13.63 -18.01 7.29
C ARG A 233 12.10 -18.10 7.43
N PHE A 234 11.45 -17.12 8.03
CA PHE A 234 10.02 -17.11 8.36
C PHE A 234 9.36 -15.86 7.78
N VAL A 235 8.50 -16.05 6.79
CA VAL A 235 7.83 -14.98 6.05
C VAL A 235 6.33 -15.22 6.04
N ILE A 236 5.53 -14.15 6.15
CA ILE A 236 4.08 -14.17 5.95
C ILE A 236 3.74 -13.25 4.79
N LEU A 237 3.08 -13.79 3.78
CA LEU A 237 2.43 -13.04 2.72
C LEU A 237 1.01 -12.71 3.15
N GLU A 238 0.71 -11.43 3.31
CA GLU A 238 -0.62 -10.91 3.62
C GLU A 238 -1.16 -10.07 2.47
N GLY A 239 -2.44 -9.71 2.51
CA GLY A 239 -3.05 -8.83 1.51
C GLY A 239 -4.45 -9.27 1.10
N PRO A 240 -5.08 -8.52 0.18
CA PRO A 240 -6.44 -8.79 -0.28
C PRO A 240 -6.60 -10.19 -0.90
N PRO A 241 -7.82 -10.73 -0.94
CA PRO A 241 -8.09 -12.02 -1.58
C PRO A 241 -7.81 -11.94 -3.08
N GLY A 242 -7.33 -13.04 -3.67
CA GLY A 242 -7.11 -13.12 -5.12
C GLY A 242 -5.88 -12.36 -5.64
N THR A 243 -4.90 -12.04 -4.79
CA THR A 243 -3.62 -11.42 -5.20
C THR A 243 -2.51 -12.42 -5.52
N GLY A 244 -2.82 -13.72 -5.54
CA GLY A 244 -1.87 -14.76 -5.95
C GLY A 244 -0.92 -15.28 -4.85
N LYS A 245 -1.19 -14.99 -3.57
CA LYS A 245 -0.33 -15.41 -2.43
C LYS A 245 -0.03 -16.92 -2.41
N THR A 246 -1.08 -17.75 -2.41
CA THR A 246 -0.98 -19.21 -2.42
C THR A 246 -0.30 -19.74 -3.69
N LYS A 247 -0.54 -19.09 -4.84
CA LYS A 247 0.13 -19.40 -6.11
C LYS A 247 1.63 -19.14 -6.00
N MET A 248 2.03 -17.95 -5.54
CA MET A 248 3.43 -17.56 -5.35
C MET A 248 4.14 -18.53 -4.40
N ALA A 249 3.51 -18.90 -3.29
CA ALA A 249 4.07 -19.90 -2.37
C ALA A 249 4.29 -21.28 -3.03
N GLY A 250 3.35 -21.71 -3.87
CA GLY A 250 3.47 -22.92 -4.68
C GLY A 250 4.61 -22.85 -5.69
N ASP A 251 4.73 -21.73 -6.41
CA ASP A 251 5.77 -21.49 -7.42
C ASP A 251 7.17 -21.46 -6.77
N ILE A 252 7.32 -20.79 -5.62
CA ILE A 252 8.56 -20.77 -4.83
C ILE A 252 8.94 -22.20 -4.41
N ARG A 253 7.98 -22.98 -3.90
CA ARG A 253 8.24 -24.37 -3.48
C ARG A 253 8.69 -25.22 -4.66
N ALA A 254 7.98 -25.15 -5.78
CA ALA A 254 8.26 -25.96 -6.96
C ALA A 254 9.58 -25.59 -7.64
N GLY A 255 9.88 -24.29 -7.70
CA GLY A 255 11.12 -23.76 -8.27
C GLY A 255 12.29 -23.85 -7.30
N SER A 256 12.43 -22.84 -6.44
CA SER A 256 13.63 -22.61 -5.62
C SER A 256 13.91 -23.69 -4.56
N TYR A 257 12.87 -24.43 -4.14
CA TYR A 257 13.03 -25.56 -3.20
C TYR A 257 12.98 -26.92 -3.91
N GLY A 258 12.88 -26.97 -5.24
CA GLY A 258 12.84 -28.21 -6.01
C GLY A 258 11.66 -29.13 -5.66
N GLY A 259 10.54 -28.54 -5.21
CA GLY A 259 9.37 -29.26 -4.72
C GLY A 259 9.49 -29.80 -3.28
N ARG A 260 10.62 -29.57 -2.59
CA ARG A 260 10.84 -30.06 -1.22
C ARG A 260 10.03 -29.29 -0.19
N GLY A 261 9.57 -30.03 0.81
CA GLY A 261 8.74 -29.53 1.90
C GLY A 261 7.28 -29.94 1.77
N THR A 262 6.39 -29.17 2.38
CA THR A 262 4.95 -29.50 2.44
C THR A 262 4.11 -28.23 2.46
N THR A 263 2.88 -28.34 1.94
CA THR A 263 1.85 -27.32 2.13
C THR A 263 0.80 -27.90 3.07
N ILE A 264 0.46 -27.14 4.11
CA ILE A 264 -0.68 -27.41 4.98
C ILE A 264 -1.59 -26.19 4.97
N GLN A 265 -2.84 -26.37 5.36
CA GLN A 265 -3.80 -25.28 5.53
C GLN A 265 -4.25 -25.25 6.99
N PHE A 266 -4.22 -24.07 7.60
CA PHE A 266 -4.76 -23.88 8.94
C PHE A 266 -6.28 -23.72 8.89
N HIS A 267 -6.95 -24.29 9.88
CA HIS A 267 -8.39 -24.22 10.06
C HIS A 267 -8.71 -24.14 11.57
N PRO A 268 -9.93 -23.75 11.98
CA PRO A 268 -10.27 -23.58 13.40
C PRO A 268 -10.06 -24.83 14.28
N GLY A 269 -9.93 -26.01 13.67
CA GLY A 269 -9.65 -27.28 14.34
C GLY A 269 -8.17 -27.68 14.37
N THR A 270 -7.25 -26.87 13.84
CA THR A 270 -5.81 -27.13 13.92
C THR A 270 -5.35 -26.97 15.38
N THR A 271 -4.63 -27.96 15.91
CA THR A 271 -4.17 -27.97 17.31
C THR A 271 -2.66 -28.14 17.42
N TYR A 272 -2.12 -27.88 18.61
CA TYR A 272 -0.72 -28.15 18.94
C TYR A 272 -0.33 -29.61 18.65
N GLU A 273 -1.21 -30.57 18.95
CA GLU A 273 -0.95 -31.99 18.74
C GLU A 273 -0.83 -32.35 17.24
N SER A 274 -1.58 -31.66 16.38
CA SER A 274 -1.54 -31.87 14.93
C SER A 274 -0.33 -31.20 14.26
N PHE A 275 0.15 -30.08 14.83
CA PHE A 275 1.20 -29.27 14.20
C PHE A 275 2.58 -29.53 14.80
N ILE A 276 2.69 -29.57 16.13
CA ILE A 276 3.93 -29.89 16.86
C ILE A 276 3.98 -31.39 17.12
N GLY A 277 3.07 -31.91 17.95
CA GLY A 277 3.00 -33.33 18.26
C GLY A 277 2.29 -33.60 19.59
N GLY A 278 1.71 -34.79 19.74
CA GLY A 278 0.96 -35.16 20.93
C GLY A 278 0.80 -36.67 21.07
N LEU A 279 -0.04 -37.12 22.00
CA LEU A 279 -0.38 -38.54 22.14
C LEU A 279 -1.50 -38.93 21.17
N ALA A 280 -1.26 -39.97 20.36
CA ALA A 280 -2.24 -40.56 19.47
C ALA A 280 -2.56 -42.00 19.90
N PRO A 281 -3.83 -42.45 19.79
CA PRO A 281 -4.19 -43.83 20.07
C PRO A 281 -3.75 -44.76 18.92
N GLU A 282 -3.14 -45.88 19.27
CA GLU A 282 -2.79 -46.99 18.38
C GLU A 282 -3.39 -48.31 18.90
N PRO A 283 -3.74 -49.26 18.01
CA PRO A 283 -4.21 -50.58 18.41
C PRO A 283 -3.17 -51.31 19.27
N ASN A 284 -3.59 -51.86 20.41
CA ASN A 284 -2.71 -52.71 21.21
C ASN A 284 -2.64 -54.12 20.61
N THR A 285 -1.53 -54.44 19.93
CA THR A 285 -1.30 -55.74 19.28
C THR A 285 -1.06 -56.88 20.27
N ASP A 286 -0.71 -56.58 21.53
CA ASP A 286 -0.27 -57.60 22.50
C ASP A 286 -1.39 -58.13 23.40
N ALA A 287 -2.51 -57.39 23.55
CA ALA A 287 -3.58 -57.71 24.52
C ALA A 287 -4.96 -57.98 23.90
N GLY A 288 -5.09 -58.01 22.57
CA GLY A 288 -6.32 -58.39 21.85
C GLY A 288 -7.50 -57.41 21.94
N VAL A 289 -7.57 -56.55 22.96
CA VAL A 289 -8.55 -55.46 23.10
C VAL A 289 -7.91 -54.26 23.82
N GLY A 290 -7.94 -53.08 23.21
CA GLY A 290 -7.53 -51.81 23.83
C GLY A 290 -6.73 -50.87 22.92
N LEU A 291 -6.67 -49.59 23.29
CA LEU A 291 -5.83 -48.57 22.64
C LEU A 291 -4.61 -48.28 23.52
N ARG A 292 -3.44 -48.17 22.91
CA ARG A 292 -2.23 -47.64 23.54
C ARG A 292 -1.99 -46.23 23.01
N PHE A 293 -1.67 -45.29 23.88
CA PHE A 293 -1.29 -43.94 23.45
C PHE A 293 0.21 -43.86 23.21
N VAL A 294 0.61 -43.39 22.03
CA VAL A 294 2.02 -43.19 21.66
C VAL A 294 2.25 -41.74 21.22
N PRO A 295 3.43 -41.16 21.50
CA PRO A 295 3.81 -39.86 20.96
C PRO A 295 3.86 -39.91 19.42
N LYS A 296 3.13 -39.01 18.78
CA LYS A 296 3.09 -38.84 17.32
C LYS A 296 3.48 -37.42 16.95
N ALA A 297 4.52 -37.30 16.13
CA ALA A 297 4.99 -36.03 15.59
C ALA A 297 3.92 -35.37 14.71
N GLY A 298 3.77 -34.06 14.84
CA GLY A 298 2.93 -33.23 13.98
C GLY A 298 3.70 -32.71 12.76
N HIS A 299 3.01 -31.95 11.91
CA HIS A 299 3.54 -31.48 10.63
C HIS A 299 4.88 -30.74 10.70
N LEU A 300 5.09 -29.88 11.71
CA LEU A 300 6.33 -29.12 11.87
C LEU A 300 7.50 -30.04 12.24
N MET A 301 7.28 -30.99 13.14
CA MET A 301 8.31 -31.96 13.52
C MET A 301 8.64 -32.91 12.36
N GLU A 302 7.64 -33.35 11.60
CA GLU A 302 7.84 -34.23 10.43
C GLU A 302 8.69 -33.56 9.35
N ILE A 303 8.39 -32.31 8.96
CA ILE A 303 9.20 -31.60 7.96
C ILE A 303 10.59 -31.24 8.49
N ALA A 304 10.70 -30.88 9.78
CA ALA A 304 12.00 -30.63 10.40
C ALA A 304 12.87 -31.90 10.40
N ALA A 305 12.31 -33.08 10.67
CA ALA A 305 13.06 -34.33 10.57
C ALA A 305 13.56 -34.59 9.15
N ARG A 306 12.73 -34.35 8.12
CA ARG A 306 13.14 -34.49 6.71
C ARG A 306 14.25 -33.51 6.33
N ALA A 307 14.15 -32.26 6.76
CA ALA A 307 15.19 -31.26 6.50
C ALA A 307 16.52 -31.59 7.21
N LEU A 308 16.49 -32.28 8.36
CA LEU A 308 17.72 -32.77 9.02
C LEU A 308 18.39 -33.92 8.28
N ASP A 309 17.59 -34.80 7.68
CA ASP A 309 18.09 -35.95 6.92
C ASP A 309 18.71 -35.55 5.57
N ASP A 310 18.34 -34.37 5.06
CA ASP A 310 18.85 -33.79 3.81
C ASP A 310 19.39 -32.35 4.03
N PRO A 311 20.56 -32.20 4.69
CA PRO A 311 21.11 -30.89 5.08
C PRO A 311 21.64 -30.05 3.91
N ASP A 312 21.80 -30.65 2.73
CA ASP A 312 22.33 -30.00 1.52
C ASP A 312 21.24 -29.28 0.72
N ASN A 313 19.96 -29.46 1.07
CA ASN A 313 18.83 -28.88 0.36
C ASN A 313 17.89 -28.13 1.30
N ASP A 314 17.31 -27.05 0.81
CA ASP A 314 16.32 -26.27 1.55
C ASP A 314 14.92 -26.92 1.46
N TYR A 315 14.15 -26.79 2.55
CA TYR A 315 12.78 -27.27 2.71
C TYR A 315 11.85 -26.12 3.04
N LEU A 316 10.69 -26.07 2.38
CA LEU A 316 9.66 -25.06 2.65
C LEU A 316 8.44 -25.68 3.31
N LEU A 317 8.11 -25.20 4.52
CA LEU A 317 6.79 -25.37 5.11
C LEU A 317 5.91 -24.20 4.66
N HIS A 318 4.99 -24.47 3.74
CA HIS A 318 3.96 -23.50 3.39
C HIS A 318 2.72 -23.71 4.27
N ILE A 319 2.31 -22.67 4.99
CA ILE A 319 1.12 -22.66 5.85
C ILE A 319 0.09 -21.72 5.24
N ASP A 320 -0.88 -22.30 4.55
CA ASP A 320 -1.97 -21.55 3.95
C ASP A 320 -3.02 -21.17 5.00
N GLU A 321 -3.62 -20.00 4.83
CA GLU A 321 -4.59 -19.42 5.78
C GLU A 321 -4.08 -19.41 7.23
N ILE A 322 -2.81 -19.03 7.44
CA ILE A 322 -2.11 -19.13 8.74
C ILE A 322 -2.82 -18.41 9.88
N ASN A 323 -3.64 -17.41 9.58
CA ASN A 323 -4.41 -16.68 10.58
C ASN A 323 -5.68 -17.44 11.03
N ARG A 324 -6.25 -18.39 10.25
CA ARG A 324 -7.52 -19.10 10.56
C ARG A 324 -7.51 -19.96 11.83
N ALA A 325 -6.37 -20.05 12.49
CA ALA A 325 -6.21 -20.71 13.77
C ALA A 325 -5.31 -19.87 14.69
N ASP A 326 -5.45 -20.07 16.01
CA ASP A 326 -4.62 -19.38 16.99
C ASP A 326 -3.18 -19.90 16.92
N LEU A 327 -2.33 -19.21 16.16
CA LEU A 327 -0.95 -19.62 15.93
C LEU A 327 -0.14 -19.63 17.23
N SER A 328 -0.42 -18.74 18.19
CA SER A 328 0.27 -18.75 19.48
C SER A 328 -0.03 -20.04 20.25
N LYS A 329 -1.30 -20.45 20.27
CA LYS A 329 -1.72 -21.71 20.89
C LYS A 329 -1.16 -22.94 20.15
N ILE A 330 -1.14 -22.90 18.82
CA ILE A 330 -0.65 -24.01 18.00
C ILE A 330 0.86 -24.19 18.15
N LEU A 331 1.63 -23.09 18.22
CA LEU A 331 3.08 -23.16 18.39
C LEU A 331 3.47 -23.53 19.83
N GLY A 332 2.71 -23.09 20.84
CA GLY A 332 3.07 -23.31 22.24
C GLY A 332 4.49 -22.82 22.52
N GLU A 333 5.31 -23.66 23.14
CA GLU A 333 6.72 -23.40 23.39
C GLU A 333 7.58 -23.29 22.12
N ALA A 334 7.15 -23.87 20.99
CA ALA A 334 7.90 -23.85 19.74
C ALA A 334 8.02 -22.44 19.14
N ILE A 335 7.20 -21.48 19.58
CA ILE A 335 7.35 -20.05 19.21
C ILE A 335 8.76 -19.53 19.52
N TYR A 336 9.42 -20.07 20.54
CA TYR A 336 10.80 -19.71 20.89
C TYR A 336 11.80 -20.03 19.78
N LEU A 337 11.53 -21.07 18.97
CA LEU A 337 12.38 -21.51 17.86
C LEU A 337 12.25 -20.64 16.61
N PHE A 338 11.16 -19.88 16.48
CA PHE A 338 10.91 -18.98 15.33
C PHE A 338 11.71 -17.67 15.44
N GLU A 339 12.97 -17.75 15.84
CA GLU A 339 13.87 -16.61 15.79
C GLU A 339 14.71 -16.69 14.52
N PRO A 340 14.54 -15.73 13.59
CA PRO A 340 15.12 -15.81 12.24
C PRO A 340 16.65 -16.00 12.24
N LEU A 341 17.35 -15.41 13.22
CA LEU A 341 18.82 -15.38 13.26
C LEU A 341 19.43 -16.31 14.32
N GLU A 342 18.63 -17.12 15.03
CA GLU A 342 19.12 -17.97 16.13
C GLU A 342 18.84 -19.46 15.91
N GLU A 343 19.82 -20.16 15.34
CA GLU A 343 19.71 -21.57 14.95
C GLU A 343 19.96 -22.56 16.09
N LYS A 344 20.54 -22.08 17.20
CA LYS A 344 20.95 -22.92 18.34
C LYS A 344 19.84 -23.15 19.36
N ARG A 345 18.68 -22.51 19.19
CA ARG A 345 17.57 -22.64 20.14
C ARG A 345 17.04 -24.07 20.16
N ARG A 346 16.83 -24.56 21.37
CA ARG A 346 16.26 -25.88 21.68
C ARG A 346 15.14 -25.68 22.70
N ILE A 347 14.10 -26.48 22.61
CA ILE A 347 13.04 -26.55 23.61
C ILE A 347 12.87 -27.99 24.09
N SER A 348 12.40 -28.16 25.33
CA SER A 348 12.05 -29.46 25.87
C SER A 348 10.56 -29.74 25.58
N LEU A 349 10.26 -30.88 24.97
CA LEU A 349 8.90 -31.32 24.70
C LEU A 349 8.35 -32.18 25.86
N PRO A 350 7.02 -32.20 26.07
CA PRO A 350 6.39 -32.99 27.13
C PRO A 350 6.45 -34.51 26.89
N HIS A 351 6.68 -34.93 25.65
CA HIS A 351 6.76 -36.34 25.25
C HIS A 351 8.06 -36.62 24.50
N ASN A 352 8.49 -37.88 24.53
CA ASN A 352 9.63 -38.34 23.75
C ASN A 352 9.15 -38.87 22.41
N PHE A 353 9.47 -38.17 21.32
CA PHE A 353 9.05 -38.49 19.95
C PHE A 353 10.04 -39.40 19.20
N GLY A 354 11.05 -39.95 19.89
CA GLY A 354 12.09 -40.77 19.26
C GLY A 354 13.01 -39.97 18.35
N ALA A 355 13.89 -40.65 17.61
CA ALA A 355 14.82 -39.97 16.70
C ALA A 355 14.08 -39.17 15.60
N PRO A 356 14.59 -38.00 15.17
CA PRO A 356 15.86 -37.39 15.59
C PRO A 356 15.78 -36.50 16.84
N PHE A 357 14.58 -36.19 17.34
CA PHE A 357 14.39 -35.13 18.35
C PHE A 357 14.36 -35.63 19.81
N GLY A 358 13.86 -36.84 20.04
CA GLY A 358 13.63 -37.36 21.38
C GLY A 358 12.65 -36.45 22.14
N SER A 359 13.08 -35.92 23.28
CA SER A 359 12.36 -34.89 24.05
C SER A 359 12.89 -33.47 23.84
N GLN A 360 13.75 -33.23 22.86
CA GLN A 360 14.32 -31.92 22.54
C GLN A 360 14.04 -31.53 21.09
N PHE A 361 13.32 -30.42 20.88
CA PHE A 361 12.95 -29.97 19.54
C PHE A 361 13.66 -28.69 19.11
N TYR A 362 13.93 -28.60 17.82
CA TYR A 362 14.60 -27.47 17.17
C TYR A 362 14.34 -27.42 15.67
N LEU A 363 14.46 -26.22 15.10
CA LEU A 363 14.27 -26.00 13.66
C LEU A 363 15.61 -26.06 12.92
N PRO A 364 15.74 -26.91 11.88
CA PRO A 364 16.93 -26.98 11.03
C PRO A 364 17.16 -25.67 10.28
N LYS A 365 18.42 -25.34 10.00
CA LYS A 365 18.78 -24.08 9.29
C LYS A 365 18.15 -23.99 7.90
N ASN A 366 18.06 -25.13 7.20
CA ASN A 366 17.52 -25.31 5.86
C ASN A 366 15.99 -25.49 5.85
N LEU A 367 15.31 -25.31 6.99
CA LEU A 367 13.86 -25.26 7.04
C LEU A 367 13.40 -23.79 7.06
N HIS A 368 12.65 -23.42 6.03
CA HIS A 368 11.98 -22.13 5.90
C HIS A 368 10.46 -22.29 6.04
N VAL A 369 9.79 -21.24 6.53
CA VAL A 369 8.33 -21.21 6.70
C VAL A 369 7.78 -20.02 5.95
N LEU A 370 6.82 -20.29 5.07
CA LEU A 370 6.07 -19.28 4.34
C LEU A 370 4.60 -19.41 4.74
N GLY A 371 4.06 -18.41 5.43
CA GLY A 371 2.64 -18.30 5.70
C GLY A 371 1.95 -17.46 4.63
N THR A 372 0.70 -17.78 4.32
CA THR A 372 -0.19 -16.90 3.54
C THR A 372 -1.43 -16.59 4.38
N MET A 373 -1.87 -15.33 4.38
CA MET A 373 -3.10 -14.92 5.08
C MET A 373 -3.91 -13.92 4.26
N ASN A 374 -5.23 -14.05 4.32
CA ASN A 374 -6.14 -13.05 3.79
C ASN A 374 -6.36 -11.96 4.83
N SER A 375 -6.03 -10.71 4.46
CA SER A 375 -6.24 -9.54 5.32
C SER A 375 -7.70 -9.08 5.35
N ALA A 376 -8.53 -9.58 4.44
CA ALA A 376 -9.96 -9.25 4.35
C ALA A 376 -10.82 -9.96 5.39
N ASP A 377 -10.35 -11.09 5.92
CA ASP A 377 -11.13 -11.90 6.86
C ASP A 377 -11.10 -11.28 8.26
N ARG A 378 -12.12 -10.46 8.57
CA ARG A 378 -12.30 -9.76 9.87
C ARG A 378 -12.73 -10.69 11.02
N SER A 379 -13.07 -11.95 10.73
CA SER A 379 -13.58 -12.95 11.68
C SER A 379 -12.48 -13.84 12.29
N ILE A 380 -11.22 -13.57 11.96
CA ILE A 380 -10.10 -14.46 12.25
C ILE A 380 -9.31 -14.02 13.50
N ALA A 381 -8.63 -14.98 14.15
CA ALA A 381 -7.73 -14.73 15.27
C ALA A 381 -6.68 -13.66 14.94
N ILE A 382 -6.61 -12.63 15.79
CA ILE A 382 -5.58 -11.60 15.70
C ILE A 382 -4.24 -12.26 15.98
N LEU A 383 -3.30 -12.11 15.04
CA LEU A 383 -1.95 -12.65 15.22
C LEU A 383 -1.24 -11.92 16.37
N ASP A 384 -0.81 -12.67 17.38
CA ASP A 384 -0.16 -12.13 18.56
C ASP A 384 1.12 -11.33 18.22
N VAL A 385 1.38 -10.26 18.97
CA VAL A 385 2.56 -9.41 18.81
C VAL A 385 3.86 -10.23 18.89
N ALA A 386 3.92 -11.26 19.75
CA ALA A 386 5.05 -12.15 19.87
C ALA A 386 5.35 -12.86 18.54
N VAL A 387 4.32 -13.38 17.86
CA VAL A 387 4.44 -13.98 16.53
C VAL A 387 4.84 -12.90 15.51
N ARG A 388 4.20 -11.72 15.52
CA ARG A 388 4.51 -10.67 14.53
C ARG A 388 5.98 -10.25 14.54
N ARG A 389 6.67 -10.37 15.68
CA ARG A 389 8.10 -10.09 15.81
C ARG A 389 9.01 -11.17 15.21
N ARG A 390 8.48 -12.38 14.99
CA ARG A 390 9.22 -13.56 14.51
C ARG A 390 9.16 -13.75 13.00
N PHE A 391 8.06 -13.32 12.38
CA PHE A 391 7.87 -13.39 10.95
C PHE A 391 8.16 -12.04 10.29
N ALA A 392 8.69 -12.07 9.06
CA ALA A 392 8.69 -10.91 8.19
C ALA A 392 7.35 -10.85 7.44
N PHE A 393 6.70 -9.67 7.41
CA PHE A 393 5.40 -9.48 6.75
C PHE A 393 5.61 -8.79 5.42
N VAL A 394 4.96 -9.31 4.39
CA VAL A 394 4.98 -8.76 3.04
C VAL A 394 3.55 -8.69 2.53
N THR A 395 3.11 -7.51 2.13
CA THR A 395 1.76 -7.31 1.61
C THR A 395 1.75 -7.45 0.09
N LEU A 396 0.96 -8.39 -0.44
CA LEU A 396 0.69 -8.55 -1.86
C LEU A 396 -0.58 -7.83 -2.25
N TRP A 397 -0.43 -6.78 -3.06
CA TRP A 397 -1.53 -5.98 -3.60
C TRP A 397 -2.00 -6.48 -4.98
N PRO A 398 -3.22 -6.11 -5.42
CA PRO A 398 -3.66 -6.35 -6.78
C PRO A 398 -2.70 -5.72 -7.79
N ASP A 399 -2.42 -6.45 -8.87
CA ASP A 399 -1.43 -6.09 -9.89
C ASP A 399 -2.13 -6.03 -11.26
N PRO A 400 -2.37 -4.81 -11.80
CA PRO A 400 -2.98 -4.64 -13.12
C PRO A 400 -2.17 -5.33 -14.24
N ALA A 401 -0.84 -5.40 -14.11
CA ALA A 401 0.03 -5.97 -15.13
C ALA A 401 -0.16 -7.49 -15.31
N VAL A 402 -0.76 -8.17 -14.33
CA VAL A 402 -1.19 -9.58 -14.49
C VAL A 402 -2.24 -9.70 -15.59
N LEU A 403 -3.20 -8.78 -15.65
CA LEU A 403 -4.28 -8.82 -16.64
C LEU A 403 -3.75 -8.60 -18.07
N ASP A 404 -2.68 -7.82 -18.21
CA ASP A 404 -2.00 -7.63 -19.50
C ASP A 404 -1.22 -8.87 -19.93
N ARG A 405 -0.50 -9.50 -19.00
CA ARG A 405 0.26 -10.74 -19.26
C ARG A 405 -0.65 -11.91 -19.64
N GLU A 406 -1.76 -12.07 -18.94
CA GLU A 406 -2.73 -13.15 -19.17
C GLU A 406 -3.67 -12.87 -20.36
N LYS A 407 -3.58 -11.69 -20.98
CA LYS A 407 -4.38 -11.30 -22.17
C LYS A 407 -5.89 -11.49 -21.97
N VAL A 408 -6.39 -11.12 -20.80
CA VAL A 408 -7.81 -11.28 -20.45
C VAL A 408 -8.71 -10.40 -21.33
N ASP A 409 -10.00 -10.76 -21.38
CA ASP A 409 -11.03 -10.00 -22.09
C ASP A 409 -11.04 -8.49 -21.70
N PRO A 410 -11.26 -7.56 -22.66
CA PRO A 410 -11.33 -6.12 -22.36
C PRO A 410 -12.34 -5.75 -21.26
N LEU A 411 -13.46 -6.47 -21.14
CA LEU A 411 -14.45 -6.26 -20.09
C LEU A 411 -13.86 -6.54 -18.71
N MET A 412 -13.03 -7.58 -18.57
CA MET A 412 -12.35 -7.90 -17.31
C MET A 412 -11.39 -6.78 -16.89
N LYS A 413 -10.60 -6.26 -17.83
CA LYS A 413 -9.70 -5.12 -17.57
C LYS A 413 -10.47 -3.88 -17.17
N GLN A 414 -11.58 -3.61 -17.87
CA GLN A 414 -12.44 -2.46 -17.57
C GLN A 414 -13.07 -2.58 -16.18
N ALA A 415 -13.58 -3.77 -15.83
CA ALA A 415 -14.15 -4.06 -14.52
C ALA A 415 -13.12 -3.87 -13.40
N PHE A 416 -11.92 -4.42 -13.57
CA PHE A 416 -10.82 -4.26 -12.62
C PHE A 416 -10.44 -2.79 -12.43
N ASN A 417 -10.19 -2.06 -13.51
CA ASN A 417 -9.74 -0.67 -13.43
C ASN A 417 -10.80 0.25 -12.81
N ARG A 418 -12.09 0.04 -13.12
CA ARG A 418 -13.20 0.78 -12.50
C ARG A 418 -13.28 0.51 -11.00
N LEU A 419 -13.22 -0.75 -10.59
CA LEU A 419 -13.27 -1.12 -9.17
C LEU A 419 -12.03 -0.61 -8.42
N LEU A 420 -10.85 -0.77 -9.00
CA LEU A 420 -9.60 -0.26 -8.44
C LEU A 420 -9.68 1.25 -8.23
N THR A 421 -10.18 2.01 -9.20
CA THR A 421 -10.35 3.47 -9.08
C THR A 421 -11.26 3.84 -7.91
N GLU A 422 -12.37 3.13 -7.74
CA GLU A 422 -13.30 3.35 -6.62
C GLU A 422 -12.61 3.12 -5.27
N PHE A 423 -11.92 1.98 -5.10
CA PHE A 423 -11.18 1.68 -3.88
C PHE A 423 -10.03 2.67 -3.62
N LEU A 424 -9.30 3.05 -4.68
CA LEU A 424 -8.18 3.98 -4.58
C LEU A 424 -8.61 5.37 -4.14
N ASN A 425 -9.78 5.82 -4.60
CA ASN A 425 -10.29 7.14 -4.27
C ASN A 425 -11.01 7.12 -2.92
N GLU A 426 -11.89 6.17 -2.67
CA GLU A 426 -12.86 6.31 -1.58
C GLU A 426 -12.59 5.40 -0.37
N ALA A 427 -11.93 4.25 -0.55
CA ALA A 427 -11.78 3.30 0.55
C ALA A 427 -10.84 3.84 1.64
N ALA A 428 -11.26 3.77 2.90
CA ALA A 428 -10.37 3.93 4.05
C ALA A 428 -9.38 2.75 4.15
N ASP A 429 -8.31 2.89 4.93
CA ASP A 429 -7.24 1.88 5.03
C ASP A 429 -7.76 0.47 5.38
N ASP A 430 -8.77 0.37 6.26
CA ASP A 430 -9.35 -0.89 6.73
C ASP A 430 -10.30 -1.54 5.71
N ALA A 431 -10.85 -0.75 4.79
CA ALA A 431 -11.66 -1.23 3.67
C ALA A 431 -10.81 -1.48 2.42
N PHE A 432 -9.66 -0.79 2.27
CA PHE A 432 -8.79 -0.91 1.11
C PHE A 432 -8.22 -2.34 0.96
N VAL A 433 -7.98 -3.03 2.08
CA VAL A 433 -7.55 -4.45 2.09
C VAL A 433 -8.62 -5.43 1.59
N LEU A 434 -9.85 -4.97 1.35
CA LEU A 434 -10.94 -5.77 0.78
C LEU A 434 -10.95 -5.76 -0.76
N MET A 435 -10.13 -4.92 -1.40
CA MET A 435 -10.09 -4.80 -2.84
C MET A 435 -9.88 -6.18 -3.50
N PRO A 436 -10.84 -6.67 -4.32
CA PRO A 436 -10.67 -7.95 -4.99
C PRO A 436 -9.41 -7.94 -5.88
N GLY A 437 -8.56 -8.95 -5.70
CA GLY A 437 -7.32 -9.09 -6.46
C GLY A 437 -7.53 -9.51 -7.92
N HIS A 438 -6.44 -9.47 -8.69
CA HIS A 438 -6.45 -9.76 -10.13
C HIS A 438 -7.03 -11.14 -10.49
N ALA A 439 -6.98 -12.12 -9.58
CA ALA A 439 -7.53 -13.46 -9.82
C ALA A 439 -9.04 -13.48 -10.09
N TYR A 440 -9.80 -12.51 -9.57
CA TYR A 440 -11.24 -12.38 -9.85
C TYR A 440 -11.54 -11.91 -11.29
N PHE A 441 -10.51 -11.43 -12.00
CA PHE A 441 -10.60 -10.85 -13.33
C PHE A 441 -9.83 -11.66 -14.38
N LEU A 442 -9.38 -12.86 -14.00
CA LEU A 442 -8.89 -13.86 -14.95
C LEU A 442 -10.10 -14.63 -15.48
N ASP A 443 -10.34 -14.58 -16.79
CA ASP A 443 -11.47 -15.27 -17.40
C ASP A 443 -11.32 -16.80 -17.39
N GLY A 444 -10.09 -17.32 -17.33
CA GLY A 444 -9.81 -18.75 -17.33
C GLY A 444 -10.41 -19.48 -18.53
N GLY A 445 -10.61 -18.77 -19.65
CA GLY A 445 -11.31 -19.29 -20.83
C GLY A 445 -12.83 -19.42 -20.69
N GLN A 446 -13.42 -18.88 -19.63
CA GLN A 446 -14.88 -18.81 -19.43
C GLN A 446 -15.45 -17.51 -20.01
N ASP A 447 -16.77 -17.48 -20.18
CA ASP A 447 -17.48 -16.25 -20.52
C ASP A 447 -17.25 -15.18 -19.42
N PRO A 448 -16.61 -14.03 -19.76
CA PRO A 448 -16.26 -13.02 -18.78
C PRO A 448 -17.48 -12.44 -18.07
N ARG A 449 -18.63 -12.35 -18.76
CA ARG A 449 -19.87 -11.83 -18.17
C ARG A 449 -20.36 -12.76 -17.07
N ARG A 450 -20.38 -14.06 -17.35
CA ARG A 450 -20.74 -15.09 -16.37
C ARG A 450 -19.78 -15.11 -15.18
N ALA A 451 -18.46 -15.03 -15.43
CA ALA A 451 -17.47 -15.01 -14.37
C ALA A 451 -17.72 -13.84 -13.40
N LEU A 452 -17.78 -12.61 -13.90
CA LEU A 452 -18.05 -11.41 -13.09
C LEU A 452 -19.36 -11.51 -12.30
N ARG A 453 -20.43 -12.03 -12.91
CA ARG A 453 -21.74 -12.19 -12.26
C ARG A 453 -21.75 -13.24 -11.14
N THR A 454 -20.94 -14.28 -11.26
CA THR A 454 -20.97 -15.44 -10.35
C THR A 454 -19.88 -15.41 -9.27
N THR A 455 -18.81 -14.64 -9.46
CA THR A 455 -17.69 -14.56 -8.50
C THR A 455 -17.59 -13.17 -7.88
N LEU A 456 -17.45 -12.12 -8.68
CA LEU A 456 -17.19 -10.75 -8.20
C LEU A 456 -18.45 -10.11 -7.60
N ARG A 457 -19.59 -10.17 -8.31
CA ARG A 457 -20.84 -9.55 -7.84
C ARG A 457 -21.28 -10.06 -6.47
N PRO A 458 -21.34 -11.39 -6.20
CA PRO A 458 -21.72 -11.90 -4.89
C PRO A 458 -20.79 -11.43 -3.77
N LEU A 459 -19.48 -11.37 -4.02
CA LEU A 459 -18.49 -10.90 -3.04
C LEU A 459 -18.74 -9.44 -2.64
N LEU A 460 -18.93 -8.55 -3.61
CA LEU A 460 -19.18 -7.14 -3.34
C LEU A 460 -20.51 -6.92 -2.62
N LEU A 461 -21.55 -7.69 -2.98
CA LEU A 461 -22.84 -7.66 -2.27
C LEU A 461 -22.69 -8.10 -0.82
N GLU A 462 -21.90 -9.14 -0.54
CA GLU A 462 -21.61 -9.59 0.82
C GLU A 462 -20.87 -8.50 1.61
N TYR A 463 -19.84 -7.87 1.02
CA TYR A 463 -19.14 -6.77 1.67
C TYR A 463 -20.05 -5.58 2.00
N LEU A 464 -21.00 -5.25 1.11
CA LEU A 464 -22.01 -4.23 1.37
C LEU A 464 -22.96 -4.66 2.50
N GLN A 465 -23.42 -5.91 2.50
CA GLN A 465 -24.33 -6.44 3.51
C GLN A 465 -23.70 -6.48 4.90
N GLN A 466 -22.41 -6.79 5.00
CA GLN A 466 -21.65 -6.78 6.25
C GLN A 466 -21.24 -5.36 6.69
N GLY A 467 -21.54 -4.34 5.89
CA GLY A 467 -21.20 -2.94 6.18
C GLY A 467 -19.71 -2.60 6.03
N TYR A 468 -18.91 -3.48 5.43
CA TYR A 468 -17.47 -3.29 5.30
C TYR A 468 -17.09 -2.16 4.34
N LEU A 469 -17.98 -1.82 3.40
CA LEU A 469 -17.80 -0.74 2.42
C LEU A 469 -18.70 0.46 2.71
N ALA A 470 -19.17 0.62 3.95
CA ALA A 470 -20.17 1.64 4.31
C ALA A 470 -19.75 3.07 3.93
N GLY A 471 -18.45 3.39 4.01
CA GLY A 471 -17.92 4.73 3.67
C GLY A 471 -18.07 5.14 2.20
N PHE A 472 -18.29 4.19 1.29
CA PHE A 472 -18.36 4.43 -0.16
C PHE A 472 -19.31 3.44 -0.86
N ALA A 473 -20.36 3.03 -0.14
CA ALA A 473 -21.30 2.01 -0.60
C ALA A 473 -22.01 2.39 -1.90
N ASP A 474 -22.30 3.69 -2.10
CA ASP A 474 -23.00 4.16 -3.29
C ASP A 474 -22.14 4.07 -4.55
N GLY A 475 -20.83 4.32 -4.46
CA GLY A 475 -19.91 4.10 -5.57
C GLY A 475 -19.81 2.62 -5.96
N ILE A 476 -19.81 1.73 -4.97
CA ILE A 476 -19.85 0.27 -5.21
C ILE A 476 -21.19 -0.19 -5.79
N ARG A 477 -22.32 0.39 -5.36
CA ARG A 477 -23.63 0.12 -5.97
C ARG A 477 -23.68 0.58 -7.42
N ALA A 478 -23.19 1.78 -7.71
CA ALA A 478 -23.09 2.29 -9.08
C ALA A 478 -22.19 1.38 -9.96
N TYR A 479 -21.10 0.87 -9.40
CA TYR A 479 -20.26 -0.13 -10.06
C TYR A 479 -21.03 -1.43 -10.34
N LEU A 480 -21.82 -1.92 -9.38
CA LEU A 480 -22.65 -3.12 -9.54
C LEU A 480 -23.75 -2.94 -10.59
N ASP A 481 -24.42 -1.79 -10.63
CA ASP A 481 -25.44 -1.48 -11.64
C ASP A 481 -24.84 -1.43 -13.06
N TRP A 482 -23.64 -0.85 -13.19
CA TRP A 482 -22.88 -0.89 -14.44
C TRP A 482 -22.54 -2.33 -14.82
N LEU A 483 -22.05 -3.13 -13.87
CA LEU A 483 -21.69 -4.52 -14.09
C LEU A 483 -22.92 -5.36 -14.52
N GLU A 484 -24.09 -5.13 -13.94
CA GLU A 484 -25.35 -5.77 -14.35
C GLU A 484 -25.71 -5.42 -15.80
N THR A 485 -25.61 -4.15 -16.16
CA THR A 485 -25.85 -3.70 -17.55
C THR A 485 -24.92 -4.40 -18.55
N GLU A 486 -23.64 -4.52 -18.21
CA GLU A 486 -22.64 -5.19 -19.06
C GLU A 486 -22.75 -6.71 -19.05
N THR A 487 -23.30 -7.33 -17.99
CA THR A 487 -23.35 -8.80 -17.88
C THR A 487 -24.69 -9.39 -18.33
N ASP A 488 -25.78 -8.65 -18.21
CA ASP A 488 -27.14 -9.10 -18.54
C ASP A 488 -27.66 -8.58 -19.89
N SER A 489 -26.91 -7.72 -20.60
CA SER A 489 -27.23 -7.37 -22.00
C SER A 489 -27.15 -8.61 -22.90
N PRO A 490 -28.18 -8.90 -23.73
CA PRO A 490 -28.12 -10.00 -24.68
C PRO A 490 -26.93 -9.77 -25.63
N ALA A 491 -26.17 -10.82 -25.92
CA ALA A 491 -25.09 -10.76 -26.90
C ALA A 491 -25.62 -10.10 -28.19
N PRO A 492 -24.89 -9.14 -28.79
CA PRO A 492 -25.36 -8.50 -30.02
C PRO A 492 -25.69 -9.58 -31.04
N LEU A 493 -26.92 -9.56 -31.55
CA LEU A 493 -27.35 -10.43 -32.63
C LEU A 493 -26.42 -10.16 -33.83
N SER A 494 -25.60 -11.16 -34.14
CA SER A 494 -24.65 -11.16 -35.27
C SER A 494 -25.34 -11.03 -36.61
#